data_AF-A0A956WG23-F1
#
_entry.id   AF-A0A956WG23-F1
#
_cell.length_a   1.000
_cell.length_b   1.000
_cell.length_c   1.000
_cell.angle_alpha   90.00
_cell.angle_beta   90.00
_cell.angle_gamma   90.00
#
_symmetry.space_group_name_H-M   'P 1'
#
loop_
_entity.id
_entity.type
_entity.pdbx_description
1 polymer ?
#
loop_
_entity_poly.entity_id
_entity_poly.type
_entity_poly.pdbx_seq_one_letter_code
_entity_poly.pdbx_strand_id
1 'polypeptide(L)'
;MSVFLRRPALVGAVVSSLVVFSLLTPHGVLAQEMATPGPFPQAPDPAAYVAEPLTVGDVLAVLADAPATPAAAIPDAAGAGGTPADAETAAAVNATLLQVFACANAGDPLRFASLYTAPFLREYFGGVPQADLEAFLGMPPQPLPAAQRRIIRGLGEVDLLPDGRARVVIILDELDDPRTAEPDTVILRQVDGRWLVDEIYEAAVD
;
A
#
# COMPACT_ATOMS: atom_id res chain seq x y z
N MET A 1 -10.41 55.46 -79.98
CA MET A 1 -9.46 55.92 -78.94
C MET A 1 -9.14 54.73 -78.04
N SER A 2 -7.89 54.27 -78.07
CA SER A 2 -7.15 53.57 -76.99
C SER A 2 -7.71 52.24 -76.42
N VAL A 3 -6.95 51.17 -76.09
CA VAL A 3 -5.56 50.71 -76.28
C VAL A 3 -5.48 49.34 -75.53
N PHE A 4 -4.70 48.39 -76.08
CA PHE A 4 -3.99 47.25 -75.42
C PHE A 4 -4.79 46.11 -74.73
N LEU A 5 -4.69 44.85 -75.21
CA LEU A 5 -3.62 43.82 -75.08
C LEU A 5 -3.57 43.09 -73.73
N ARG A 6 -4.00 41.81 -73.70
CA ARG A 6 -3.18 40.59 -73.48
C ARG A 6 -4.06 39.34 -73.25
N ARG A 7 -3.74 38.26 -73.96
CA ARG A 7 -4.07 36.83 -73.70
C ARG A 7 -2.93 36.21 -72.84
N PRO A 8 -2.94 34.94 -72.37
CA PRO A 8 -3.99 33.91 -72.19
C PRO A 8 -3.89 33.06 -70.87
N ALA A 9 -4.83 32.12 -70.74
CA ALA A 9 -4.74 30.72 -70.25
C ALA A 9 -4.62 30.34 -68.75
N LEU A 10 -5.46 29.34 -68.43
CA LEU A 10 -5.18 28.04 -67.79
C LEU A 10 -5.63 27.80 -66.33
N VAL A 11 -6.19 26.58 -66.16
CA VAL A 11 -6.41 25.78 -64.94
C VAL A 11 -7.63 26.23 -64.11
N GLY A 12 -8.72 25.46 -63.95
CA GLY A 12 -8.85 24.01 -63.80
C GLY A 12 -8.97 23.68 -62.31
N ALA A 13 -10.13 23.15 -61.89
CA ALA A 13 -10.34 22.21 -60.77
C ALA A 13 -11.66 22.44 -60.04
N VAL A 14 -12.45 21.37 -60.08
CA VAL A 14 -13.70 21.09 -59.38
C VAL A 14 -13.51 21.21 -57.87
N VAL A 15 -14.34 22.00 -57.20
CA VAL A 15 -14.40 22.05 -55.73
C VAL A 15 -15.37 20.97 -55.26
N SER A 16 -14.81 19.85 -54.78
CA SER A 16 -15.54 18.81 -54.07
C SER A 16 -15.83 19.26 -52.63
N SER A 17 -17.10 19.31 -52.27
CA SER A 17 -17.59 19.46 -50.91
C SER A 17 -17.08 18.33 -50.02
N LEU A 18 -16.31 18.68 -48.99
CA LEU A 18 -15.91 17.76 -47.93
C LEU A 18 -16.75 18.06 -46.68
N VAL A 19 -17.71 17.17 -46.41
CA VAL A 19 -18.51 17.13 -45.19
C VAL A 19 -17.59 16.76 -44.04
N VAL A 20 -17.36 17.69 -43.11
CA VAL A 20 -16.63 17.42 -41.86
C VAL A 20 -17.60 16.74 -40.90
N PHE A 21 -17.45 15.43 -40.75
CA PHE A 21 -18.16 14.63 -39.76
C PHE A 21 -17.43 14.77 -38.41
N SER A 22 -17.96 15.60 -37.52
CA SER A 22 -17.48 15.71 -36.14
C SER A 22 -17.74 14.39 -35.40
N LEU A 23 -16.70 13.58 -35.24
CA LEU A 23 -16.71 12.37 -34.42
C LEU A 23 -16.72 12.78 -32.94
N LEU A 24 -17.87 12.66 -32.28
CA LEU A 24 -17.95 12.58 -30.83
C LEU A 24 -17.36 11.22 -30.41
N THR A 25 -16.11 11.21 -29.94
CA THR A 25 -15.55 10.03 -29.28
C THR A 25 -16.09 9.95 -27.84
N PRO A 26 -16.84 8.91 -27.47
CA PRO A 26 -17.15 8.67 -26.07
C PRO A 26 -15.81 8.40 -25.36
N HIS A 27 -15.52 9.19 -24.33
CA HIS A 27 -14.45 8.88 -23.40
C HIS A 27 -14.92 7.65 -22.63
N GLY A 28 -14.56 6.47 -23.12
CA GLY A 28 -14.70 5.25 -22.36
C GLY A 28 -13.93 5.44 -21.06
N VAL A 29 -14.67 5.59 -19.96
CA VAL A 29 -14.15 5.34 -18.64
C VAL A 29 -13.73 3.88 -18.66
N LEU A 30 -12.43 3.63 -18.87
CA LEU A 30 -11.88 2.32 -18.55
C LEU A 30 -12.04 2.19 -17.04
N ALA A 31 -12.89 1.26 -16.62
CA ALA A 31 -12.76 0.67 -15.31
C ALA A 31 -11.30 0.24 -15.20
N GLN A 32 -10.53 0.91 -14.33
CA GLN A 32 -9.20 0.44 -14.01
C GLN A 32 -9.37 -0.97 -13.47
N GLU A 33 -8.90 -1.92 -14.25
CA GLU A 33 -8.68 -3.29 -13.83
C GLU A 33 -7.74 -3.17 -12.64
N MET A 34 -8.27 -3.38 -11.42
CA MET A 34 -7.49 -3.31 -10.18
C MET A 34 -6.29 -4.23 -10.38
N ALA A 35 -5.11 -3.65 -10.58
CA ALA A 35 -3.89 -4.42 -10.69
C ALA A 35 -3.49 -4.84 -9.28
N THR A 36 -4.17 -5.86 -8.75
CA THR A 36 -3.84 -6.51 -7.49
C THR A 36 -2.48 -7.20 -7.64
N PRO A 37 -1.41 -6.79 -6.94
CA PRO A 37 -0.10 -7.39 -7.18
C PRO A 37 0.00 -8.77 -6.50
N GLY A 38 -0.08 -9.82 -7.31
CA GLY A 38 0.18 -11.22 -6.91
C GLY A 38 -1.08 -12.11 -6.91
N PRO A 39 -0.92 -13.45 -7.02
CA PRO A 39 -2.04 -14.36 -6.92
C PRO A 39 -2.52 -14.42 -5.46
N PHE A 40 -3.76 -14.00 -5.21
CA PHE A 40 -4.42 -14.17 -3.92
C PHE A 40 -5.54 -15.23 -4.03
N PRO A 41 -5.86 -15.95 -2.95
CA PRO A 41 -5.26 -15.87 -1.62
C PRO A 41 -3.86 -16.48 -1.54
N GLN A 42 -3.01 -15.97 -0.64
CA GLN A 42 -1.68 -16.51 -0.37
C GLN A 42 -1.30 -16.41 1.11
N ALA A 43 -0.63 -17.45 1.63
CA ALA A 43 0.08 -17.39 2.90
C ALA A 43 1.56 -17.11 2.61
N PRO A 44 2.09 -15.92 2.92
CA PRO A 44 3.50 -15.62 2.70
C PRO A 44 4.39 -16.66 3.39
N ASP A 45 5.37 -17.16 2.63
CA ASP A 45 6.25 -18.24 3.08
C ASP A 45 7.10 -17.77 4.27
N PRO A 46 7.05 -18.46 5.43
CA PRO A 46 7.88 -18.12 6.57
C PRO A 46 9.39 -18.22 6.30
N ALA A 47 9.84 -18.79 5.19
CA ALA A 47 11.25 -18.78 4.79
C ALA A 47 11.64 -17.61 3.86
N ALA A 48 10.67 -16.82 3.37
CA ALA A 48 10.88 -15.81 2.33
C ALA A 48 11.08 -14.37 2.87
N TYR A 49 11.26 -14.21 4.18
CA TYR A 49 11.58 -12.90 4.74
C TYR A 49 13.06 -12.54 4.52
N VAL A 50 13.34 -11.25 4.37
CA VAL A 50 14.68 -10.66 4.22
C VAL A 50 14.90 -9.49 5.19
N ALA A 51 13.89 -9.12 5.97
CA ALA A 51 14.00 -8.05 6.96
C ALA A 51 14.99 -8.44 8.06
N GLU A 52 15.95 -7.57 8.36
CA GLU A 52 16.89 -7.76 9.46
C GLU A 52 16.18 -7.59 10.82
N PRO A 53 16.47 -8.45 11.81
CA PRO A 53 15.80 -8.38 13.10
C PRO A 53 16.23 -7.14 13.88
N LEU A 54 15.30 -6.56 14.64
CA LEU A 54 15.67 -5.69 15.76
C LEU A 54 16.31 -6.54 16.87
N THR A 55 16.97 -5.88 17.83
CA THR A 55 17.25 -6.51 19.12
C THR A 55 16.12 -6.22 20.10
N VAL A 56 16.00 -7.03 21.16
CA VAL A 56 15.10 -6.73 22.29
C VAL A 56 15.41 -5.34 22.86
N GLY A 57 16.70 -4.98 22.97
CA GLY A 57 17.14 -3.67 23.44
C GLY A 57 16.66 -2.52 22.55
N ASP A 58 16.65 -2.70 21.22
CA ASP A 58 16.16 -1.67 20.29
C ASP A 58 14.68 -1.39 20.50
N VAL A 59 13.86 -2.45 20.62
CA VAL A 59 12.42 -2.29 20.88
C VAL A 59 12.18 -1.61 22.23
N LEU A 60 12.86 -2.05 23.29
CA LEU A 60 12.74 -1.43 24.61
C LEU A 60 13.20 0.03 24.62
N ALA A 61 14.24 0.37 23.87
CA ALA A 61 14.70 1.75 23.74
C ALA A 61 13.66 2.64 23.06
N VAL A 62 12.99 2.14 22.00
CA VAL A 62 11.86 2.82 21.35
C VAL A 62 10.71 3.07 22.33
N LEU A 63 10.40 2.11 23.20
CA LEU A 63 9.33 2.24 24.19
C LEU A 63 9.68 3.18 25.35
N ALA A 64 10.93 3.21 25.77
CA ALA A 64 11.41 4.12 26.81
C ALA A 64 11.48 5.58 26.34
N ASP A 65 11.66 5.79 25.04
CA ASP A 65 11.60 7.10 24.40
C ASP A 65 10.13 7.54 24.28
N ALA A 66 9.57 8.07 25.37
CA ALA A 66 8.18 8.50 25.43
C ALA A 66 7.92 9.66 24.44
N PRO A 67 6.89 9.57 23.57
CA PRO A 67 6.46 10.74 22.83
C PRO A 67 5.75 11.68 23.81
N ALA A 68 6.24 12.92 23.92
CA ALA A 68 5.54 13.97 24.66
C ALA A 68 4.23 14.42 23.99
N THR A 69 3.86 13.84 22.85
CA THR A 69 2.74 14.30 22.03
C THR A 69 2.02 13.09 21.42
N PRO A 70 0.69 12.99 21.55
CA PRO A 70 -0.09 12.05 20.73
C PRO A 70 0.26 12.26 19.25
N ALA A 71 0.44 11.18 18.50
CA ALA A 71 0.40 11.28 17.05
C ALA A 71 -0.94 11.97 16.70
N ALA A 72 -0.88 13.05 15.92
CA ALA A 72 -2.10 13.70 15.48
C ALA A 72 -2.92 12.64 14.74
N ALA A 73 -4.13 12.36 15.23
CA ALA A 73 -5.08 11.53 14.51
C ALA A 73 -5.20 12.13 13.10
N ILE A 74 -4.90 11.34 12.07
CA ILE A 74 -5.21 11.79 10.71
C ILE A 74 -6.73 11.96 10.67
N PRO A 75 -7.24 13.12 10.22
CA PRO A 75 -8.65 13.25 9.90
C PRO A 75 -8.97 12.21 8.83
N ASP A 76 -9.78 11.22 9.20
CA ASP A 76 -10.31 10.19 8.31
C ASP A 76 -9.22 9.40 7.56
N ALA A 77 -8.63 8.38 8.19
CA ALA A 77 -7.88 7.34 7.46
C ALA A 77 -8.76 6.69 6.34
N ALA A 78 -10.08 6.75 6.52
CA ALA A 78 -11.13 6.40 5.56
C ALA A 78 -11.49 7.52 4.55
N GLY A 79 -10.84 8.69 4.61
CA GLY A 79 -11.19 9.89 3.86
C GLY A 79 -10.64 9.95 2.44
N ALA A 80 -11.41 10.63 1.58
CA ALA A 80 -11.08 10.98 0.20
C ALA A 80 -9.86 11.91 0.15
N GLY A 81 -8.67 11.32 0.14
CA GLY A 81 -7.41 12.02 0.02
C GLY A 81 -6.35 10.98 -0.31
N GLY A 82 -5.74 11.12 -1.48
CA GLY A 82 -4.77 10.17 -1.99
C GLY A 82 -4.78 10.19 -3.51
N THR A 83 -3.63 9.98 -4.11
CA THR A 83 -3.52 9.69 -5.55
C THR A 83 -2.94 8.30 -5.71
N PRO A 84 -3.37 7.51 -6.70
CA PRO A 84 -2.75 6.22 -6.98
C PRO A 84 -1.24 6.36 -7.06
N ALA A 85 -0.53 5.50 -6.33
CA ALA A 85 0.93 5.45 -6.35
C ALA A 85 1.43 5.01 -7.74
N ASP A 86 2.66 5.38 -8.07
CA ASP A 86 3.32 4.76 -9.23
C ASP A 86 3.59 3.26 -8.98
N ALA A 87 3.88 2.53 -10.06
CA ALA A 87 4.05 1.08 -10.02
C ALA A 87 5.23 0.63 -9.14
N GLU A 88 6.29 1.43 -9.05
CA GLU A 88 7.46 1.12 -8.23
C GLU A 88 7.13 1.25 -6.74
N THR A 89 6.47 2.34 -6.36
CA THR A 89 6.01 2.59 -5.00
C THR A 89 4.99 1.54 -4.57
N ALA A 90 3.99 1.25 -5.40
CA ALA A 90 3.00 0.23 -5.12
C ALA A 90 3.65 -1.16 -4.93
N ALA A 91 4.63 -1.52 -5.77
CA ALA A 91 5.37 -2.76 -5.62
C ALA A 91 6.17 -2.82 -4.31
N ALA A 92 6.84 -1.72 -3.93
CA ALA A 92 7.62 -1.65 -2.70
C ALA A 92 6.76 -1.72 -1.43
N VAL A 93 5.60 -1.05 -1.43
CA VAL A 93 4.62 -1.11 -0.34
C VAL A 93 4.06 -2.52 -0.19
N ASN A 94 3.61 -3.13 -1.28
CA ASN A 94 3.07 -4.49 -1.24
C ASN A 94 4.12 -5.53 -0.84
N ALA A 95 5.36 -5.39 -1.31
CA ALA A 95 6.47 -6.23 -0.87
C ALA A 95 6.72 -6.11 0.64
N THR A 96 6.62 -4.89 1.20
CA THR A 96 6.76 -4.67 2.65
C THR A 96 5.67 -5.38 3.43
N LEU A 97 4.41 -5.31 2.99
CA LEU A 97 3.32 -6.04 3.64
C LEU A 97 3.52 -7.55 3.58
N LEU A 98 3.91 -8.09 2.41
CA LEU A 98 4.23 -9.52 2.29
C LEU A 98 5.36 -9.94 3.25
N GLN A 99 6.36 -9.08 3.48
CA GLN A 99 7.42 -9.31 4.45
C GLN A 99 6.90 -9.34 5.89
N VAL A 100 5.97 -8.44 6.26
CA VAL A 100 5.34 -8.44 7.59
C VAL A 100 4.71 -9.80 7.88
N PHE A 101 3.89 -10.31 6.96
CA PHE A 101 3.21 -11.59 7.14
C PHE A 101 4.15 -12.79 7.01
N ALA A 102 5.22 -12.72 6.22
CA ALA A 102 6.25 -13.75 6.18
C ALA A 102 6.96 -13.86 7.55
N CYS A 103 7.39 -12.75 8.14
CA CYS A 103 7.99 -12.71 9.48
C CYS A 103 7.01 -13.21 10.55
N ALA A 104 5.74 -12.79 10.47
CA ALA A 104 4.70 -13.20 11.40
C ALA A 104 4.40 -14.70 11.30
N ASN A 105 4.37 -15.27 10.09
CA ASN A 105 4.22 -16.70 9.84
C ASN A 105 5.46 -17.51 10.26
N ALA A 106 6.64 -16.88 10.29
CA ALA A 106 7.86 -17.47 10.80
C ALA A 106 7.93 -17.49 12.34
N GLY A 107 7.00 -16.80 13.01
CA GLY A 107 7.03 -16.63 14.45
C GLY A 107 8.30 -15.90 14.92
N ASP A 108 8.83 -14.97 14.11
CA ASP A 108 10.04 -14.19 14.42
C ASP A 108 9.63 -12.78 14.90
N PRO A 109 9.53 -12.57 16.22
CA PRO A 109 8.98 -11.34 16.76
C PRO A 109 9.81 -10.10 16.43
N LEU A 110 11.12 -10.26 16.43
CA LEU A 110 12.06 -9.17 16.21
C LEU A 110 12.15 -8.76 14.74
N ARG A 111 11.99 -9.71 13.80
CA ARG A 111 11.92 -9.37 12.36
C ARG A 111 10.60 -8.72 11.98
N PHE A 112 9.46 -9.16 12.51
CA PHE A 112 8.20 -8.43 12.21
C PHE A 112 8.22 -7.03 12.83
N ALA A 113 8.73 -6.87 14.05
CA ALA A 113 8.85 -5.55 14.69
C ALA A 113 9.78 -4.60 13.92
N SER A 114 10.78 -5.12 13.20
CA SER A 114 11.68 -4.33 12.34
C SER A 114 11.01 -3.66 11.14
N LEU A 115 9.76 -4.05 10.85
CA LEU A 115 8.95 -3.52 9.74
C LEU A 115 7.97 -2.45 10.20
N TYR A 116 8.03 -2.05 11.48
CA TYR A 116 7.16 -1.05 12.09
C TYR A 116 7.92 0.24 12.38
N THR A 117 7.25 1.38 12.26
CA THR A 117 7.83 2.66 12.69
C THR A 117 7.93 2.71 14.22
N ALA A 118 8.85 3.52 14.75
CA ALA A 118 8.98 3.70 16.20
C ALA A 118 7.69 4.20 16.88
N PRO A 119 6.93 5.16 16.31
CA PRO A 119 5.60 5.50 16.80
C PRO A 119 4.66 4.29 16.85
N PHE A 120 4.60 3.49 15.79
CA PHE A 120 3.71 2.33 15.76
C PHE A 120 4.12 1.25 16.76
N LEU A 121 5.42 0.99 16.95
CA LEU A 121 5.90 0.06 17.98
C LEU A 121 5.45 0.47 19.39
N ARG A 122 5.43 1.77 19.68
CA ARG A 122 4.95 2.30 20.98
C ARG A 122 3.46 2.11 21.18
N GLU A 123 2.68 2.24 20.13
CA GLU A 123 1.25 1.98 20.17
C GLU A 123 0.99 0.47 20.31
N TYR A 124 1.60 -0.33 19.44
CA TYR A 124 1.39 -1.76 19.34
C TYR A 124 1.80 -2.53 20.61
N PHE A 125 2.94 -2.20 21.20
CA PHE A 125 3.41 -2.79 22.47
C PHE A 125 3.11 -1.93 23.69
N GLY A 126 2.37 -0.83 23.51
CA GLY A 126 2.02 0.09 24.57
C GLY A 126 1.19 -0.60 25.67
N GLY A 127 1.61 -0.44 26.92
CA GLY A 127 0.89 -1.00 28.07
C GLY A 127 1.14 -2.50 28.33
N VAL A 128 1.89 -3.19 27.47
CA VAL A 128 2.35 -4.56 27.75
C VAL A 128 3.37 -4.50 28.90
N PRO A 129 3.23 -5.32 29.96
CA PRO A 129 4.25 -5.39 31.02
C PRO A 129 5.62 -5.73 30.43
N GLN A 130 6.66 -4.98 30.81
CA GLN A 130 7.99 -5.11 30.21
C GLN A 130 8.52 -6.56 30.24
N ALA A 131 8.32 -7.28 31.36
CA ALA A 131 8.75 -8.67 31.48
C ALA A 131 8.05 -9.60 30.47
N ASP A 132 6.76 -9.38 30.19
CA ASP A 132 6.01 -10.18 29.21
C ASP A 132 6.45 -9.86 27.79
N LEU A 133 6.73 -8.58 27.51
CA LEU A 133 7.26 -8.15 26.22
C LEU A 133 8.66 -8.72 25.97
N GLU A 134 9.56 -8.64 26.95
CA GLU A 134 10.90 -9.23 26.85
C GLU A 134 10.84 -10.73 26.62
N ALA A 135 9.93 -11.43 27.31
CA ALA A 135 9.71 -12.86 27.12
C ALA A 135 9.23 -13.17 25.69
N PHE A 136 8.26 -12.39 25.18
CA PHE A 136 7.74 -12.54 23.83
C PHE A 136 8.81 -12.26 22.76
N LEU A 137 9.49 -11.11 22.83
CA LEU A 137 10.51 -10.71 21.87
C LEU A 137 11.76 -11.62 21.93
N GLY A 138 12.01 -12.25 23.07
CA GLY A 138 13.11 -13.19 23.27
C GLY A 138 12.84 -14.61 22.77
N MET A 139 11.63 -14.92 22.31
CA MET A 139 11.32 -16.24 21.78
C MET A 139 12.11 -16.52 20.50
N PRO A 140 12.70 -17.73 20.35
CA PRO A 140 13.33 -18.11 19.08
C PRO A 140 12.27 -18.20 17.97
N PRO A 141 12.63 -17.87 16.72
CA PRO A 141 11.72 -18.02 15.58
C PRO A 141 11.16 -19.45 15.48
N GLN A 142 9.83 -19.55 15.50
CA GLN A 142 9.13 -20.83 15.41
C GLN A 142 8.03 -20.71 14.36
N PRO A 143 8.25 -21.23 13.13
CA PRO A 143 7.27 -21.13 12.06
C PRO A 143 5.92 -21.72 12.45
N LEU A 144 4.86 -21.00 12.14
CA LEU A 144 3.50 -21.45 12.37
C LEU A 144 3.20 -22.69 11.52
N PRO A 145 2.49 -23.69 12.08
CA PRO A 145 1.89 -24.78 11.32
C PRO A 145 1.10 -24.24 10.13
N ALA A 146 1.08 -24.96 9.01
CA ALA A 146 0.43 -24.48 7.78
C ALA A 146 -1.05 -24.06 8.00
N ALA A 147 -1.77 -24.75 8.89
CA ALA A 147 -3.16 -24.46 9.23
C ALA A 147 -3.36 -23.21 10.11
N GLN A 148 -2.28 -22.64 10.66
CA GLN A 148 -2.31 -21.44 11.53
C GLN A 148 -1.63 -20.24 10.86
N ARG A 149 -1.13 -20.39 9.64
CA ARG A 149 -0.49 -19.28 8.92
C ARG A 149 -1.55 -18.24 8.57
N ARG A 150 -1.19 -16.97 8.73
CA ARG A 150 -1.97 -15.83 8.28
C ARG A 150 -2.04 -15.84 6.76
N ILE A 151 -3.24 -15.70 6.23
CA ILE A 151 -3.49 -15.69 4.79
C ILE A 151 -3.91 -14.29 4.37
N ILE A 152 -3.23 -13.73 3.37
CA ILE A 152 -3.69 -12.53 2.69
C ILE A 152 -4.66 -12.97 1.60
N ARG A 153 -5.89 -12.47 1.66
CA ARG A 153 -6.96 -12.72 0.66
C ARG A 153 -6.95 -11.67 -0.46
N GLY A 154 -6.38 -10.50 -0.20
CA GLY A 154 -6.19 -9.46 -1.21
C GLY A 154 -5.46 -8.24 -0.66
N LEU A 155 -4.86 -7.48 -1.56
CA LEU A 155 -4.33 -6.13 -1.32
C LEU A 155 -5.03 -5.15 -2.26
N GLY A 156 -5.52 -4.04 -1.71
CA GLY A 156 -6.12 -2.96 -2.48
C GLY A 156 -5.11 -2.16 -3.28
N GLU A 157 -5.59 -1.15 -4.00
CA GLU A 157 -4.71 -0.16 -4.62
C GLU A 157 -3.91 0.60 -3.55
N VAL A 158 -2.69 0.99 -3.89
CA VAL A 158 -1.83 1.79 -3.03
C VAL A 158 -2.05 3.26 -3.38
N ASP A 159 -2.54 4.03 -2.42
CA ASP A 159 -2.71 5.49 -2.54
C ASP A 159 -1.55 6.20 -1.83
N LEU A 160 -0.95 7.20 -2.46
CA LEU A 160 -0.07 8.15 -1.80
C LEU A 160 -0.88 9.31 -1.22
N LEU A 161 -0.78 9.48 0.10
CA LEU A 161 -1.39 10.55 0.86
C LEU A 161 -0.60 11.87 0.68
N PRO A 162 -1.24 13.04 0.92
CA PRO A 162 -0.57 14.35 0.77
C PRO A 162 0.68 14.56 1.63
N ASP A 163 0.84 13.79 2.71
CA ASP A 163 2.01 13.83 3.60
C ASP A 163 3.11 12.84 3.20
N GLY A 164 2.96 12.15 2.07
CA GLY A 164 3.92 11.19 1.53
C GLY A 164 3.81 9.78 2.09
N ARG A 165 2.85 9.49 2.96
CA ARG A 165 2.56 8.12 3.40
C ARG A 165 1.75 7.35 2.36
N ALA A 166 1.87 6.03 2.38
CA ALA A 166 1.11 5.14 1.53
C ALA A 166 -0.06 4.51 2.31
N ARG A 167 -1.26 4.53 1.75
CA ARG A 167 -2.43 3.82 2.27
C ARG A 167 -2.73 2.62 1.38
N VAL A 168 -3.04 1.48 2.00
CA VAL A 168 -3.47 0.26 1.31
C VAL A 168 -4.44 -0.51 2.19
N VAL A 169 -5.48 -1.07 1.57
CA VAL A 169 -6.40 -1.98 2.26
C VAL A 169 -5.86 -3.40 2.15
N ILE A 170 -5.77 -4.13 3.26
CA ILE A 170 -5.45 -5.55 3.28
C ILE A 170 -6.68 -6.33 3.73
N ILE A 171 -6.96 -7.44 3.04
CA ILE A 171 -8.00 -8.38 3.44
C ILE A 171 -7.29 -9.60 3.99
N LEU A 172 -7.41 -9.83 5.30
CA LEU A 172 -6.78 -10.94 6.00
C LEU A 172 -7.79 -12.05 6.27
N ASP A 173 -7.31 -13.29 6.31
CA ASP A 173 -8.03 -14.41 6.87
C ASP A 173 -7.16 -15.03 7.97
N GLU A 174 -7.67 -14.88 9.19
CA GLU A 174 -7.12 -15.52 10.36
C GLU A 174 -8.00 -16.74 10.66
N LEU A 175 -7.51 -17.94 10.34
CA LEU A 175 -8.29 -19.17 10.41
C LEU A 175 -8.87 -19.48 11.80
N ASP A 176 -8.26 -18.94 12.85
CA ASP A 176 -8.69 -19.10 14.25
C ASP A 176 -9.63 -17.96 14.72
N ASP A 177 -9.86 -16.94 13.89
CA ASP A 177 -10.80 -15.85 14.15
C ASP A 177 -12.17 -16.17 13.52
N PRO A 178 -13.26 -16.24 14.31
CA PRO A 178 -14.60 -16.45 13.76
C PRO A 178 -15.11 -15.29 12.91
N ARG A 179 -14.43 -14.13 12.88
CA ARG A 179 -14.76 -13.00 12.01
C ARG A 179 -14.44 -13.34 10.56
N THR A 180 -15.35 -12.98 9.65
CA THR A 180 -15.14 -13.11 8.21
C THR A 180 -14.07 -12.14 7.76
N ALA A 181 -13.16 -12.56 6.88
CA ALA A 181 -12.06 -11.75 6.33
C ALA A 181 -12.33 -10.23 6.30
N GLU A 182 -11.84 -9.50 7.31
CA GLU A 182 -12.11 -8.08 7.50
C GLU A 182 -11.06 -7.24 6.74
N PRO A 183 -11.48 -6.16 6.06
CA PRO A 183 -10.54 -5.24 5.42
C PRO A 183 -9.92 -4.31 6.46
N ASP A 184 -8.62 -4.40 6.65
CA ASP A 184 -7.85 -3.45 7.46
C ASP A 184 -7.24 -2.37 6.56
N THR A 185 -7.27 -1.12 6.99
CA THR A 185 -6.52 -0.06 6.33
C THR A 185 -5.14 0.06 6.97
N VAL A 186 -4.08 -0.14 6.18
CA VAL A 186 -2.70 -0.02 6.63
C VAL A 186 -2.09 1.25 6.05
N ILE A 187 -1.47 2.06 6.91
CA ILE A 187 -0.67 3.21 6.51
C ILE A 187 0.80 2.85 6.66
N LEU A 188 1.59 3.10 5.61
CA LEU A 188 3.03 2.92 5.61
C LEU A 188 3.72 4.27 5.42
N ARG A 189 4.87 4.42 6.07
CA ARG A 189 5.73 5.60 5.95
C ARG A 189 7.10 5.19 5.45
N GLN A 190 7.71 6.03 4.61
CA GLN A 190 9.10 5.85 4.23
C GLN A 190 10.03 6.38 5.34
N VAL A 191 10.91 5.52 5.85
CA VAL A 191 11.95 5.83 6.85
C VAL A 191 13.26 5.30 6.32
N ASP A 192 14.27 6.16 6.17
CA ASP A 192 15.60 5.80 5.64
C ASP A 192 15.55 4.99 4.33
N GLY A 193 14.62 5.35 3.43
CA GLY A 193 14.44 4.70 2.14
C GLY A 193 13.65 3.38 2.17
N ARG A 194 13.17 2.94 3.34
CA ARG A 194 12.34 1.74 3.52
C ARG A 194 10.90 2.12 3.84
N TRP A 195 9.93 1.41 3.27
CA TRP A 195 8.56 1.48 3.77
C TRP A 195 8.45 0.69 5.06
N LEU A 196 7.80 1.27 6.06
CA LEU A 196 7.48 0.64 7.35
C LEU A 196 6.01 0.89 7.68
N VAL A 197 5.36 -0.06 8.36
CA VAL A 197 4.00 0.11 8.86
C VAL A 197 3.98 1.16 9.95
N ASP A 198 3.15 2.17 9.75
CA ASP A 198 3.03 3.35 10.60
C ASP A 198 1.73 3.33 11.41
N GLU A 199 0.64 2.84 10.81
CA GLU A 199 -0.69 2.77 11.44
C GLU A 199 -1.47 1.58 10.85
N ILE A 200 -2.36 0.98 11.64
CA ILE A 200 -3.32 -0.03 11.20
C ILE A 200 -4.69 0.35 11.76
N TYR A 201 -5.70 0.38 10.90
CA TYR A 201 -7.08 0.64 11.26
C TYR A 201 -7.93 -0.56 10.88
N GLU A 202 -8.41 -1.27 11.90
CA GLU A 202 -9.37 -2.36 11.72
C GLU A 202 -10.74 -1.77 11.35
N ALA A 203 -11.45 -2.42 10.42
CA ALA A 203 -12.82 -2.04 10.14
C ALA A 203 -13.68 -2.24 11.39
N ALA A 204 -14.51 -1.25 11.72
CA ALA A 204 -15.46 -1.39 12.81
C ALA A 204 -16.48 -2.49 12.48
N VAL A 205 -16.61 -3.46 13.39
CA VAL A 205 -17.71 -4.43 13.39
C VAL A 205 -18.99 -3.73 13.88
N ASP A 206 -19.95 -3.55 12.98
CA ASP A 206 -21.31 -3.09 13.29
C ASP A 206 -22.20 -4.22 13.85
#